data_AF-A0A7R7HDA0-F1
#
_entry.id   AF-A0A7R7HDA0-F1
#
_cell.length_a   1.000
_cell.length_b   1.000
_cell.length_c   1.000
_cell.angle_alpha   90.00
_cell.angle_beta   90.00
_cell.angle_gamma   90.00
#
_symmetry.space_group_name_H-M   'P 1'
#
loop_
_entity.id
_entity.type
_entity.pdbx_description
1 polymer ?
#
loop_
_entity_poly.entity_id
_entity_poly.type
_entity_poly.pdbx_seq_one_letter_code
_entity_poly.pdbx_strand_id
1 'polypeptide(L)'
;MSIQGDKWKAFSDQVLNHIEEYVIPQYGDEGADLVTDYSPEECLRQTEKYIKRFGRSSRQGEELRDLIKAAHFIQRAADKLRGSA
;
A
#
# COMPACT_ATOMS: atom_id res chain seq x y z
N MET A 1 -12.61 -13.31 -17.69
CA MET A 1 -11.37 -12.90 -17.00
C MET A 1 -10.58 -14.17 -16.68
N SER A 2 -9.26 -14.12 -16.55
CA SER A 2 -8.49 -15.30 -16.13
C SER A 2 -8.58 -15.48 -14.60
N ILE A 3 -8.33 -16.69 -14.10
CA ILE A 3 -8.27 -16.97 -12.65
C ILE A 3 -7.29 -16.02 -11.95
N GLN A 4 -6.16 -15.70 -12.58
CA GLN A 4 -5.18 -14.76 -12.01
C GLN A 4 -5.69 -13.32 -12.04
N GLY A 5 -6.45 -12.93 -13.07
CA GLY A 5 -7.14 -11.65 -13.12
C GLY A 5 -8.17 -11.50 -12.00
N ASP A 6 -8.96 -12.54 -11.72
CA ASP A 6 -9.94 -12.54 -10.62
C ASP A 6 -9.23 -12.43 -9.26
N LYS A 7 -8.13 -13.16 -9.06
CA LYS A 7 -7.29 -13.06 -7.86
C LYS A 7 -6.68 -11.68 -7.68
N TRP A 8 -6.18 -11.08 -8.77
CA TRP A 8 -5.66 -9.72 -8.74
C TRP A 8 -6.72 -8.72 -8.34
N LYS A 9 -7.92 -8.80 -8.94
CA LYS A 9 -9.04 -7.93 -8.59
C LYS A 9 -9.43 -8.04 -7.12
N ALA A 10 -9.56 -9.27 -6.61
CA ALA A 10 -9.87 -9.49 -5.20
C ALA A 10 -8.78 -8.94 -4.25
N PHE A 11 -7.52 -8.94 -4.68
CA PHE A 11 -6.43 -8.30 -3.93
C PHE A 11 -6.49 -6.77 -4.02
N SER A 12 -6.71 -6.21 -5.20
CA SER A 12 -6.82 -4.75 -5.37
C SER A 12 -7.98 -4.17 -4.58
N ASP A 13 -9.10 -4.88 -4.48
CA ASP A 13 -10.24 -4.46 -3.66
C ASP A 13 -9.87 -4.37 -2.16
N GLN A 14 -8.99 -5.26 -1.67
CA GLN A 14 -8.48 -5.18 -0.30
C GLN A 14 -7.52 -4.00 -0.11
N VAL A 15 -6.72 -3.68 -1.11
CA VAL A 15 -5.86 -2.47 -1.09
C VAL A 15 -6.71 -1.21 -1.07
N LEU A 16 -7.76 -1.15 -1.91
CA LEU A 16 -8.71 -0.04 -1.92
C LEU A 16 -9.38 0.13 -0.56
N ASN A 17 -9.94 -0.94 0.01
CA ASN A 17 -10.54 -0.89 1.34
C ASN A 17 -9.55 -0.43 2.42
N HIS A 18 -8.27 -0.83 2.33
CA HIS A 18 -7.25 -0.33 3.23
C HIS A 18 -7.05 1.19 3.09
N ILE A 19 -7.09 1.73 1.88
CA ILE A 19 -6.93 3.17 1.64
C ILE A 19 -8.15 3.92 2.20
N GLU A 20 -9.34 3.56 1.77
CA GLU A 20 -10.60 4.24 2.09
C GLU A 20 -10.98 4.14 3.57
N GLU A 21 -10.89 2.95 4.15
CA GLU A 21 -11.42 2.69 5.49
C GLU A 21 -10.37 2.82 6.60
N TYR A 22 -9.07 2.83 6.24
CA TYR A 22 -7.99 2.89 7.24
C TYR A 22 -7.04 4.05 7.02
N VAL A 23 -6.51 4.27 5.82
CA VAL A 23 -5.48 5.30 5.58
C VAL A 23 -6.08 6.69 5.63
N ILE A 24 -7.06 6.99 4.79
CA ILE A 24 -7.65 8.32 4.66
C ILE A 24 -8.24 8.81 6.00
N PRO A 25 -9.02 8.01 6.76
CA PRO A 25 -9.57 8.46 8.04
C PRO A 25 -8.51 8.76 9.10
N GLN A 26 -7.33 8.13 9.03
CA GLN A 26 -6.28 8.29 10.04
C GLN A 26 -5.25 9.35 9.69
N TYR A 27 -4.91 9.47 8.41
CA TYR A 27 -3.77 10.25 7.96
C TYR A 27 -4.17 11.38 7.02
N GLY A 28 -5.44 11.47 6.62
CA GLY A 28 -5.89 12.37 5.57
C GLY A 28 -5.71 11.75 4.18
N ASP A 29 -6.34 12.39 3.20
CA ASP A 29 -6.22 12.04 1.78
C ASP A 29 -5.00 12.74 1.16
N GLU A 30 -4.78 12.55 -0.14
CA GLU A 30 -3.74 13.21 -0.91
C GLU A 30 -3.79 14.75 -0.75
N GLY A 31 -2.63 15.35 -0.45
CA GLY A 31 -2.49 16.76 -0.09
C GLY A 31 -2.67 17.08 1.39
N ALA A 32 -3.39 16.23 2.15
CA ALA A 32 -3.59 16.38 3.59
C ALA A 32 -2.73 15.41 4.41
N ASP A 33 -2.22 14.34 3.80
CA ASP A 33 -1.40 13.34 4.45
C ASP A 33 0.10 13.72 4.54
N LEU A 34 0.84 12.95 5.35
CA LEU A 34 2.29 13.12 5.54
C LEU A 34 3.13 12.53 4.39
N VAL A 35 2.48 11.90 3.41
CA VAL A 35 3.12 11.00 2.45
C VAL A 35 3.03 11.56 1.03
N THR A 36 2.24 12.61 0.83
CA THR A 36 2.02 13.29 -0.45
C THR A 36 3.33 13.77 -1.04
N ASP A 37 4.21 14.30 -0.18
CA ASP A 37 5.51 14.85 -0.58
C ASP A 37 6.61 13.78 -0.71
N TYR A 38 6.29 12.50 -0.51
CA TYR A 38 7.30 11.45 -0.64
C TYR A 38 7.80 11.33 -2.07
N SER A 39 9.12 11.20 -2.20
CA SER A 39 9.73 10.72 -3.45
C SER A 39 9.40 9.25 -3.72
N PRO A 40 9.52 8.77 -4.97
CA PRO A 40 9.37 7.35 -5.30
C PRO A 40 10.24 6.43 -4.42
N GLU A 41 11.47 6.84 -4.14
CA GLU A 41 12.42 6.08 -3.31
C GLU A 41 11.95 5.98 -1.85
N GLU A 42 11.28 6.99 -1.32
CA GLU A 42 10.76 6.96 0.05
C GLU A 42 9.56 6.02 0.17
N CYS A 43 8.70 6.01 -0.84
CA CYS A 43 7.63 5.02 -0.98
C CYS A 43 8.19 3.59 -1.03
N LEU A 44 9.27 3.36 -1.79
CA LEU A 44 9.94 2.06 -1.84
C LEU A 44 10.59 1.68 -0.50
N ARG A 45 11.14 2.64 0.26
CA ARG A 45 11.63 2.39 1.63
C ARG A 45 10.52 1.94 2.57
N GLN A 46 9.32 2.53 2.49
CA GLN A 46 8.18 2.06 3.28
C GLN A 46 7.73 0.65 2.85
N THR A 47 7.73 0.37 1.55
CA THR A 47 7.46 -0.97 1.00
C THR A 47 8.41 -2.00 1.61
N GLU A 48 9.71 -1.73 1.58
CA GLU A 48 10.73 -2.64 2.13
C GLU A 48 10.52 -2.88 3.64
N LYS A 49 10.18 -1.83 4.40
CA LYS A 49 9.86 -1.94 5.84
C LYS A 49 8.73 -2.93 6.10
N TYR A 50 7.64 -2.92 5.31
CA TYR A 50 6.53 -3.85 5.51
C TYR A 50 6.88 -5.27 5.06
N ILE A 51 7.60 -5.44 3.95
CA ILE A 51 8.07 -6.75 3.51
C ILE A 51 8.98 -7.40 4.57
N LYS A 52 9.89 -6.62 5.18
CA LYS A 52 10.80 -7.10 6.24
C LYS A 52 10.07 -7.56 7.51
N ARG A 53 8.80 -7.21 7.71
CA ARG A 53 7.99 -7.64 8.87
C ARG A 53 7.36 -9.02 8.68
N PHE A 54 7.32 -9.53 7.46
CA PHE A 54 6.72 -10.83 7.15
C PHE A 54 7.34 -11.93 8.03
N GLY A 55 6.50 -12.65 8.78
CA GLY A 55 6.91 -13.71 9.70
C GLY A 55 7.73 -13.24 10.92
N ARG A 56 7.86 -11.93 11.14
CA ARG A 56 8.58 -11.32 12.27
C ARG A 56 7.69 -10.47 13.18
N SER A 57 6.43 -10.27 12.79
CA SER A 57 5.45 -9.56 13.62
C SER A 57 5.09 -10.37 14.86
N SER A 58 5.01 -9.71 16.02
CA SER A 58 4.53 -10.33 17.25
C SER A 58 3.00 -10.52 17.28
N ARG A 59 2.29 -9.92 16.33
CA ARG A 59 0.84 -10.05 16.17
C ARG A 59 0.55 -11.05 15.05
N GLN A 60 -0.19 -12.11 15.37
CA GLN A 60 -0.59 -13.14 14.41
C GLN A 60 -1.52 -12.56 13.34
N GLY A 61 -1.31 -12.95 12.08
CA GLY A 61 -2.21 -12.63 10.96
C GLY A 61 -2.00 -11.24 10.34
N GLU A 62 -0.95 -10.51 10.73
CA GLU A 62 -0.62 -9.20 10.13
C GLU A 62 0.11 -9.33 8.79
N GLU A 63 0.55 -10.53 8.39
CA GLU A 63 1.35 -10.73 7.18
C GLU A 63 0.61 -10.26 5.92
N LEU A 64 -0.66 -10.63 5.76
CA LEU A 64 -1.47 -10.20 4.63
C LEU A 64 -1.66 -8.68 4.62
N ARG A 65 -1.85 -8.09 5.81
CA ARG A 65 -2.02 -6.65 5.96
C ARG A 65 -0.73 -5.90 5.63
N ASP A 66 0.44 -6.43 6.01
CA ASP A 66 1.74 -5.86 5.63
C ASP A 66 1.95 -5.92 4.11
N LEU A 67 1.52 -7.00 3.44
CA LEU A 67 1.53 -7.07 1.97
C LEU A 67 0.59 -6.04 1.32
N ILE A 68 -0.60 -5.82 1.89
CA ILE A 68 -1.54 -4.79 1.42
C ILE A 68 -0.93 -3.39 1.57
N LYS A 69 -0.32 -3.09 2.72
CA LYS A 69 0.40 -1.81 2.96
C LYS A 69 1.55 -1.63 1.98
N ALA A 70 2.34 -2.68 1.75
CA ALA A 70 3.42 -2.66 0.78
C ALA A 70 2.89 -2.36 -0.65
N ALA A 71 1.80 -3.01 -1.06
CA ALA A 71 1.18 -2.78 -2.36
C ALA A 71 0.67 -1.34 -2.52
N HIS A 72 0.05 -0.76 -1.50
CA HIS A 72 -0.33 0.66 -1.49
C HIS A 72 0.90 1.57 -1.70
N PHE A 73 2.01 1.34 -0.99
CA PHE A 73 3.22 2.14 -1.20
C PHE A 73 3.87 1.93 -2.58
N ILE A 74 3.79 0.73 -3.15
CA ILE A 74 4.23 0.46 -4.54
C ILE A 74 3.38 1.25 -5.53
N GLN A 75 2.06 1.28 -5.34
CA GLN A 75 1.16 2.08 -6.18
C GLN A 75 1.57 3.56 -6.14
N ARG A 76 1.77 4.14 -4.95
CA ARG A 76 2.21 5.54 -4.83
C ARG A 76 3.57 5.80 -5.50
N ALA A 77 4.53 4.89 -5.35
CA ALA A 77 5.81 5.02 -6.04
C ALA A 77 5.64 5.04 -7.58
N ALA A 78 4.77 4.18 -8.11
CA ALA A 78 4.47 4.14 -9.54
C ALA A 78 3.77 5.42 -10.02
N ASP A 79 2.86 5.97 -9.23
CA ASP A 79 2.15 7.21 -9.56
C ASP A 79 3.11 8.41 -9.59
N LYS A 80 4.05 8.49 -8.62
CA LYS A 80 5.11 9.51 -8.63
C LYS A 80 6.04 9.37 -9.84
N LEU A 81 6.41 8.15 -10.25
CA LEU A 81 7.25 7.94 -11.44
C LEU A 81 6.55 8.32 -12.74
N ARG A 82 5.22 8.22 -12.81
CA ARG A 82 4.42 8.57 -13.99
C ARG A 82 4.27 10.09 -14.18
N GLY A 83 4.75 10.90 -13.23
CA GLY A 83 4.71 12.36 -13.35
C GLY A 83 3.40 12.97 -12.85
N SER A 84 2.83 12.38 -11.79
CA SER A 84 1.60 12.78 -11.08
C SER A 84 0.31 12.18 -11.64
N ALA A 85 -0.66 12.00 -10.74
CA ALA A 85 -1.99 12.53 -10.97
C ALA A 85 -2.08 13.87 -10.22
#